data_AF-A0A951NLF6-F1
#
_entry.id   AF-A0A951NLF6-F1
#
_cell.length_a   1.000
_cell.length_b   1.000
_cell.length_c   1.000
_cell.angle_alpha   90.00
_cell.angle_beta   90.00
_cell.angle_gamma   90.00
#
_symmetry.space_group_name_H-M   'P 1'
#
loop_
_entity.id
_entity.type
_entity.pdbx_description
1 polymer ?
#
loop_
_entity_poly.entity_id
_entity_poly.type
_entity_poly.pdbx_seq_one_letter_code
_entity_poly.pdbx_strand_id
1 'polypeptide(L)'
;MSAVRATVLAALAAAGLGCADGDDPDYPSKEWSGWYQSRMTGSSTDCHGADLPPPMSGFTMTVEHHANNRASVRMGTFVGLSGEFAGDTLRATTSFDVPIQLPDTLVARATPADSLDTVAYRLDAVFADSTFTGSYVIRTPDLNALARRQGPGRCAYRYELSGVEVEDLPTVGGEKPGVLPADTARR
;
A
#
# COMPACT_ATOMS: atom_id res chain seq x y z
N MET A 1 12.19 63.47 28.91
CA MET A 1 11.39 63.38 27.67
C MET A 1 11.05 61.92 27.42
N SER A 2 9.80 61.66 27.01
CA SER A 2 9.14 60.39 26.64
C SER A 2 8.72 59.40 27.74
N ALA A 3 7.39 59.36 27.92
CA ALA A 3 6.57 58.30 28.52
C ALA A 3 6.65 57.01 27.66
N VAL A 4 6.15 55.84 28.08
CA VAL A 4 4.73 55.46 28.01
C VAL A 4 4.45 54.28 28.95
N ARG A 5 3.31 54.35 29.64
CA ARG A 5 2.67 53.29 30.44
C ARG A 5 1.37 52.85 29.75
N ALA A 6 1.03 51.59 30.00
CA ALA A 6 -0.31 51.02 30.20
C ALA A 6 -1.21 50.69 28.99
N THR A 7 -1.14 49.41 28.69
CA THR A 7 -2.11 48.36 28.32
C THR A 7 -3.63 48.55 28.55
N VAL A 8 -4.38 47.85 27.66
CA VAL A 8 -5.72 47.18 27.71
C VAL A 8 -7.00 48.00 27.43
N LEU A 9 -7.71 47.69 26.33
CA LEU A 9 -8.99 46.93 26.28
C LEU A 9 -9.53 46.87 24.82
N ALA A 10 -9.69 45.66 24.25
CA ALA A 10 -10.97 45.00 23.94
C ALA A 10 -11.64 45.48 22.64
N ALA A 11 -12.48 44.75 21.92
CA ALA A 11 -12.69 43.34 21.63
C ALA A 11 -13.78 43.32 20.52
N LEU A 12 -13.82 42.24 19.74
CA LEU A 12 -14.99 41.72 19.00
C LEU A 12 -15.54 42.47 17.76
N ALA A 13 -15.34 41.77 16.64
CA ALA A 13 -16.38 41.25 15.73
C ALA A 13 -16.90 42.12 14.56
N ALA A 14 -16.60 41.66 13.34
CA ALA A 14 -17.57 41.34 12.29
C ALA A 14 -16.81 40.59 11.18
N ALA A 15 -16.90 39.26 11.12
CA ALA A 15 -17.84 38.57 10.23
C ALA A 15 -17.59 38.88 8.74
N GLY A 16 -16.53 38.27 8.19
CA GLY A 16 -16.45 37.95 6.77
C GLY A 16 -16.45 36.44 6.65
N LEU A 17 -17.60 35.87 6.25
CA LEU A 17 -17.72 34.47 5.87
C LEU A 17 -16.80 34.22 4.68
N GLY A 18 -15.67 33.58 4.93
CA GLY A 18 -14.93 32.82 3.94
C GLY A 18 -14.64 31.48 4.57
N CYS A 19 -15.38 30.44 4.18
CA CYS A 19 -14.84 29.10 4.27
C CYS A 19 -13.63 29.10 3.34
N ALA A 20 -12.45 29.41 3.90
CA ALA A 20 -11.22 29.01 3.27
C ALA A 20 -11.25 27.48 3.32
N ASP A 21 -11.49 26.88 2.16
CA ASP A 21 -11.14 25.50 1.90
C ASP A 21 -9.76 25.29 2.48
N GLY A 22 -9.68 24.44 3.51
CA GLY A 22 -8.44 24.25 4.25
C GLY A 22 -7.34 23.90 3.27
N ASP A 23 -6.26 24.67 3.31
CA ASP A 23 -4.98 24.36 2.67
C ASP A 23 -4.56 22.96 3.13
N ASP A 24 -5.03 21.94 2.42
CA ASP A 24 -4.58 20.58 2.58
C ASP A 24 -3.11 20.64 2.17
N PRO A 25 -2.15 20.42 3.10
CA PRO A 25 -0.76 20.82 2.89
C PRO A 25 -0.28 20.33 1.53
N ASP A 26 0.48 21.17 0.81
CA ASP A 26 1.13 20.78 -0.44
C ASP A 26 2.14 19.67 -0.13
N TYR A 27 1.64 18.45 -0.12
CA TYR A 27 2.44 17.25 -0.05
C TYR A 27 2.79 16.87 -1.49
N PRO A 28 4.09 16.71 -1.83
CA PRO A 28 4.52 16.28 -3.16
C PRO A 28 3.91 14.93 -3.60
N SER A 29 3.34 14.17 -2.66
CA SER A 29 2.62 12.92 -2.91
C SER A 29 1.33 13.04 -3.72
N LYS A 30 0.72 14.24 -3.84
CA LYS A 30 -0.48 14.43 -4.68
C LYS A 30 -0.18 14.15 -6.15
N GLU A 31 1.04 14.43 -6.61
CA GLU A 31 1.48 14.24 -7.98
C GLU A 31 1.60 12.77 -8.38
N TRP A 32 1.75 11.86 -7.41
CA TRP A 32 1.93 10.43 -7.69
C TRP A 32 0.62 9.66 -7.87
N SER A 33 -0.54 10.31 -7.71
CA SER A 33 -1.84 9.69 -7.98
C SER A 33 -2.02 9.44 -9.47
N GLY A 34 -2.35 8.22 -9.86
CA GLY A 34 -2.48 7.88 -11.27
C GLY A 34 -2.48 6.39 -11.54
N TRP A 35 -2.44 6.04 -12.81
CA TRP A 35 -2.32 4.68 -13.29
C TRP A 35 -0.91 4.43 -13.80
N TYR A 36 -0.36 3.28 -13.44
CA TYR A 36 0.99 2.89 -13.84
C TYR A 36 0.96 1.52 -14.51
N GLN A 37 1.45 1.45 -15.74
CA GLN A 37 1.73 0.18 -16.39
C GLN A 37 2.97 -0.43 -15.74
N SER A 38 2.78 -1.51 -15.00
CA SER A 38 3.82 -2.15 -14.21
C SER A 38 4.34 -3.41 -14.90
N ARG A 39 5.63 -3.68 -14.73
CA ARG A 39 6.30 -4.91 -15.15
C ARG A 39 7.25 -5.41 -14.08
N MET A 40 7.42 -6.72 -14.03
CA MET A 40 8.43 -7.36 -13.20
C MET A 40 9.81 -7.22 -13.84
N THR A 41 10.81 -6.84 -13.05
CA THR A 41 12.22 -6.76 -13.46
C THR A 41 13.08 -7.85 -12.83
N GLY A 42 12.62 -8.43 -11.72
CA GLY A 42 13.31 -9.49 -11.00
C GLY A 42 12.38 -10.21 -10.02
N SER A 43 12.79 -11.38 -9.56
CA SER A 43 12.07 -12.13 -8.53
C SER A 43 13.02 -12.95 -7.67
N SER A 44 12.64 -13.17 -6.41
CA SER A 44 13.37 -14.02 -5.47
C SER A 44 12.41 -14.63 -4.44
N THR A 45 12.84 -15.70 -3.78
CA THR A 45 12.07 -16.35 -2.72
C THR A 45 12.98 -16.96 -1.66
N ASP A 46 12.49 -17.01 -0.42
CA ASP A 46 13.06 -17.78 0.68
C ASP A 46 12.17 -18.98 1.09
N CYS A 47 11.16 -19.33 0.27
CA CYS A 47 10.26 -20.46 0.52
C CYS A 47 10.97 -21.81 0.31
N HIS A 48 10.87 -22.71 1.29
CA HIS A 48 11.56 -23.99 1.26
C HIS A 48 11.02 -24.90 0.15
N GLY A 49 11.92 -25.29 -0.76
CA GLY A 49 11.61 -26.14 -1.90
C GLY A 49 10.90 -25.42 -3.05
N ALA A 50 10.80 -24.09 -3.02
CA ALA A 50 10.42 -23.30 -4.18
C ALA A 50 11.69 -22.86 -4.93
N ASP A 51 11.71 -23.03 -6.25
CA ASP A 51 12.84 -22.61 -7.07
C ASP A 51 12.84 -21.08 -7.24
N LEU A 52 11.79 -20.54 -7.86
CA LEU A 52 11.54 -19.11 -8.02
C LEU A 52 10.03 -18.85 -8.03
N PRO A 53 9.59 -17.67 -7.57
CA PRO A 53 8.19 -17.29 -7.70
C PRO A 53 7.77 -17.27 -9.18
N PRO A 54 6.54 -17.68 -9.53
CA PRO A 54 6.05 -17.58 -10.90
C PRO A 54 6.04 -16.12 -11.37
N PRO A 55 6.38 -15.84 -12.64
CA PRO A 55 6.40 -14.47 -13.14
C PRO A 55 5.01 -13.85 -13.07
N MET A 56 4.94 -12.61 -12.60
CA MET A 56 3.72 -11.82 -12.71
C MET A 56 3.63 -11.24 -14.12
N SER A 57 2.53 -11.52 -14.82
CA SER A 57 2.21 -10.80 -16.07
C SER A 57 2.16 -9.29 -15.80
N GLY A 58 2.51 -8.47 -16.79
CA GLY A 58 2.35 -7.02 -16.66
C GLY A 58 0.93 -6.66 -16.20
N PHE A 59 0.82 -5.74 -15.26
CA PHE A 59 -0.45 -5.36 -14.64
C PHE A 59 -0.49 -3.85 -14.44
N THR A 60 -1.70 -3.31 -14.29
CA THR A 60 -1.90 -1.91 -13.93
C THR A 60 -1.86 -1.76 -12.42
N MET A 61 -1.08 -0.81 -11.93
CA MET A 61 -1.13 -0.31 -10.57
C MET A 61 -1.90 1.01 -10.56
N THR A 62 -2.91 1.13 -9.71
CA THR A 62 -3.60 2.40 -9.46
C THR A 62 -3.14 2.92 -8.11
N VAL A 63 -2.72 4.18 -8.04
CA VAL A 63 -2.36 4.87 -6.81
C VAL A 63 -3.32 6.03 -6.61
N GLU A 64 -3.95 6.07 -5.45
CA GLU A 64 -4.85 7.16 -5.07
C GLU A 64 -4.38 7.71 -3.73
N HIS A 65 -4.05 9.00 -3.73
CA HIS A 65 -3.68 9.74 -2.54
C HIS A 65 -4.92 10.17 -1.75
N HIS A 66 -4.79 10.14 -0.43
CA HIS A 66 -5.78 10.59 0.55
C HIS A 66 -5.17 11.61 1.50
N ALA A 67 -6.00 12.30 2.28
CA ALA A 67 -5.53 13.24 3.30
C ALA A 67 -4.50 12.61 4.26
N ASN A 68 -3.60 13.44 4.79
CA ASN A 68 -2.54 13.04 5.73
C ASN A 68 -1.53 12.02 5.17
N ASN A 69 -1.09 12.20 3.92
CA ASN A 69 -0.13 11.32 3.24
C ASN A 69 -0.58 9.86 3.08
N ARG A 70 -1.86 9.56 3.31
CA ARG A 70 -2.38 8.20 3.12
C ARG A 70 -2.53 7.90 1.64
N ALA A 71 -2.45 6.62 1.30
CA ALA A 71 -2.61 6.14 -0.05
C ALA A 71 -3.40 4.83 -0.07
N SER A 72 -4.25 4.67 -1.07
CA SER A 72 -4.74 3.36 -1.48
C SER A 72 -4.08 2.96 -2.79
N VAL A 73 -3.58 1.74 -2.83
CA VAL A 73 -2.94 1.17 -4.01
C VAL A 73 -3.74 -0.04 -4.45
N ARG A 74 -4.03 -0.13 -5.74
CA ARG A 74 -4.65 -1.32 -6.32
C ARG A 74 -3.68 -1.97 -7.29
N MET A 75 -3.33 -3.22 -7.04
CA MET A 75 -2.47 -4.05 -7.90
C MET A 75 -3.38 -4.96 -8.74
N GLY A 76 -3.59 -4.62 -10.01
CA GLY A 76 -4.53 -5.32 -10.89
C GLY A 76 -5.97 -5.29 -10.37
N THR A 77 -6.73 -6.36 -10.61
CA THR A 77 -8.14 -6.42 -10.20
C THR A 77 -8.35 -6.90 -8.76
N PHE A 78 -7.34 -7.43 -8.08
CA PHE A 78 -7.58 -8.30 -6.91
C PHE A 78 -7.02 -7.81 -5.58
N VAL A 79 -5.94 -7.03 -5.56
CA VAL A 79 -5.28 -6.66 -4.29
C VAL A 79 -5.34 -5.16 -4.07
N GLY A 80 -6.13 -4.74 -3.08
CA GLY A 80 -6.11 -3.39 -2.53
C GLY A 80 -5.18 -3.33 -1.32
N LEU A 81 -4.23 -2.40 -1.34
CA LEU A 81 -3.31 -2.08 -0.26
C LEU A 81 -3.59 -0.68 0.26
N SER A 82 -3.35 -0.47 1.55
CA SER A 82 -3.40 0.84 2.17
C SER A 82 -2.03 1.18 2.72
N GLY A 83 -1.62 2.43 2.58
CA GLY A 83 -0.26 2.84 2.86
C GLY A 83 -0.13 4.32 3.14
N GLU A 84 1.11 4.75 3.26
CA GLU A 84 1.48 6.14 3.48
C GLU A 84 2.69 6.51 2.61
N PHE A 85 2.68 7.76 2.16
CA PHE A 85 3.80 8.40 1.48
C PHE A 85 4.76 9.04 2.49
N ALA A 86 6.05 8.96 2.19
CA ALA A 86 7.12 9.72 2.80
C ALA A 86 7.95 10.36 1.68
N GLY A 87 7.56 11.57 1.25
CA GLY A 87 8.06 12.16 0.00
C GLY A 87 7.64 11.30 -1.19
N ASP A 88 8.60 10.94 -2.04
CA ASP A 88 8.36 10.13 -3.24
C ASP A 88 8.36 8.61 -2.97
N THR A 89 8.44 8.21 -1.71
CA THR A 89 8.40 6.79 -1.31
C THR A 89 7.03 6.42 -0.77
N LEU A 90 6.46 5.33 -1.28
CA LEU A 90 5.20 4.74 -0.83
C LEU A 90 5.45 3.40 -0.17
N ARG A 91 4.89 3.21 1.03
CA ARG A 91 4.77 1.88 1.66
C ARG A 91 3.31 1.55 1.88
N ALA A 92 2.83 0.49 1.26
CA ALA A 92 1.45 0.03 1.37
C ALA A 92 1.37 -1.46 1.73
N THR A 93 0.40 -1.85 2.55
CA THR A 93 0.21 -3.23 2.99
C THR A 93 -1.25 -3.66 2.94
N THR A 94 -1.46 -4.97 2.90
CA THR A 94 -2.74 -5.62 3.20
C THR A 94 -2.49 -7.04 3.69
N SER A 95 -3.48 -7.67 4.31
CA SER A 95 -3.40 -9.06 4.74
C SER A 95 -4.77 -9.71 4.62
N PHE A 96 -4.80 -10.96 4.19
CA PHE A 96 -6.02 -11.75 4.08
C PHE A 96 -5.89 -13.01 4.92
N ASP A 97 -6.96 -13.36 5.61
CA ASP A 97 -7.07 -14.66 6.26
C ASP A 97 -7.23 -15.75 5.19
N VAL A 98 -6.39 -16.77 5.28
CA VAL A 98 -6.44 -17.94 4.42
C VAL A 98 -6.67 -19.15 5.33
N PRO A 99 -7.89 -19.71 5.35
CA PRO A 99 -8.17 -20.87 6.18
C PRO A 99 -7.43 -22.10 5.61
N ILE A 100 -6.32 -22.48 6.24
CA ILE A 100 -5.56 -23.69 5.90
C ILE A 100 -5.91 -24.79 6.90
N GLN A 101 -6.60 -25.83 6.43
CA GLN A 101 -6.83 -27.04 7.22
C GLN A 101 -5.54 -27.87 7.25
N LEU A 102 -4.89 -27.93 8.41
CA LEU A 102 -3.66 -28.70 8.61
C LEU A 102 -3.94 -29.94 9.46
N PRO A 103 -3.24 -31.06 9.22
CA PRO A 103 -3.24 -32.18 10.14
C PRO A 103 -2.74 -31.77 11.53
N ASP A 104 -3.33 -32.32 12.59
CA ASP A 104 -2.97 -32.03 14.00
C ASP A 104 -1.46 -32.13 14.26
N THR A 105 -0.78 -33.06 13.59
CA THR A 105 0.66 -33.26 13.71
C THR A 105 1.50 -32.08 13.23
N LEU A 106 0.96 -31.25 12.32
CA LEU A 106 1.60 -30.01 11.85
C LEU A 106 1.14 -28.80 12.66
N VAL A 107 -0.15 -28.75 13.04
CA VAL A 107 -0.68 -27.70 13.93
C VAL A 107 0.08 -27.67 15.26
N ALA A 108 0.30 -28.83 15.89
CA ALA A 108 1.05 -28.95 17.14
C ALA A 108 2.52 -28.50 17.04
N ARG A 109 3.04 -28.28 15.83
CA ARG A 109 4.41 -27.79 15.60
C ARG A 109 4.46 -26.29 15.33
N ALA A 110 3.34 -25.69 14.95
CA ALA A 110 3.27 -24.27 14.63
C ALA A 110 3.43 -23.44 15.90
N THR A 111 4.23 -22.40 15.80
CA THR A 111 4.33 -21.34 16.80
C THR A 111 3.56 -20.11 16.33
N PRO A 112 3.18 -19.18 17.23
CA PRO A 112 2.56 -17.92 16.81
C PRO A 112 3.39 -17.13 15.78
N ALA A 113 4.73 -17.28 15.81
CA ALA A 113 5.64 -16.63 14.87
C ALA A 113 5.51 -17.18 13.43
N ASP A 114 5.01 -18.41 13.28
CA ASP A 114 4.81 -19.04 11.98
C ASP A 114 3.55 -18.55 11.26
N SER A 115 2.65 -17.82 11.95
CA SER A 115 1.43 -17.17 11.43
C SER A 115 0.89 -17.81 10.14
N LEU A 116 0.25 -18.96 10.32
CA LEU A 116 -0.21 -19.85 9.25
C LEU A 116 -1.56 -19.44 8.64
N ASP A 117 -2.26 -18.51 9.30
CA ASP A 117 -3.64 -18.16 8.97
C ASP A 117 -3.73 -16.99 7.99
N THR A 118 -2.61 -16.35 7.64
CA THR A 118 -2.63 -15.11 6.84
C THR A 118 -1.65 -15.12 5.69
N VAL A 119 -2.06 -14.51 4.58
CA VAL A 119 -1.15 -14.08 3.52
C VAL A 119 -1.09 -12.56 3.54
N ALA A 120 0.10 -12.04 3.80
CA ALA A 120 0.36 -10.60 3.89
C ALA A 120 1.06 -10.10 2.62
N TYR A 121 0.64 -8.94 2.16
CA TYR A 121 1.14 -8.30 0.95
C TYR A 121 1.74 -6.94 1.33
N ARG A 122 2.87 -6.61 0.73
CA ARG A 122 3.51 -5.29 0.90
C ARG A 122 4.04 -4.77 -0.43
N LEU A 123 3.79 -3.50 -0.69
CA LEU A 123 4.43 -2.72 -1.73
C LEU A 123 5.33 -1.67 -1.07
N ASP A 124 6.58 -1.61 -1.52
CA ASP A 124 7.50 -0.51 -1.26
C ASP A 124 7.88 0.08 -2.64
N ALA A 125 7.50 1.32 -2.95
CA ALA A 125 7.73 1.96 -4.25
C ALA A 125 8.37 3.34 -4.09
N VAL A 126 9.18 3.73 -5.07
CA VAL A 126 9.80 5.06 -5.19
C VAL A 126 9.44 5.63 -6.55
N PHE A 127 8.88 6.83 -6.56
CA PHE A 127 8.39 7.52 -7.75
C PHE A 127 9.38 8.61 -8.19
N ALA A 128 9.49 8.82 -9.50
CA ALA A 128 10.27 9.88 -10.12
C ALA A 128 9.88 10.05 -11.59
N ASP A 129 9.74 11.29 -12.07
CA ASP A 129 9.55 11.61 -13.49
C ASP A 129 8.48 10.75 -14.21
N SER A 130 7.27 10.65 -13.63
CA SER A 130 6.18 9.78 -14.14
C SER A 130 6.54 8.29 -14.24
N THR A 131 7.53 7.84 -13.47
CA THR A 131 7.91 6.43 -13.35
C THR A 131 7.94 5.99 -11.90
N PHE A 132 7.97 4.68 -11.67
CA PHE A 132 8.28 4.14 -10.36
C PHE A 132 9.18 2.91 -10.45
N THR A 133 9.94 2.67 -9.39
CA THR A 133 10.62 1.40 -9.13
C THR A 133 10.29 0.93 -7.72
N GLY A 134 10.34 -0.37 -7.46
CA GLY A 134 10.00 -0.86 -6.13
C GLY A 134 10.04 -2.35 -5.97
N SER A 135 9.47 -2.82 -4.86
CA SER A 135 9.30 -4.24 -4.58
C SER A 135 7.90 -4.56 -4.08
N TYR A 136 7.36 -5.67 -4.56
CA TYR A 136 6.12 -6.26 -4.10
C TYR A 136 6.42 -7.60 -3.43
N VAL A 137 6.04 -7.73 -2.17
CA VAL A 137 6.35 -8.88 -1.32
C VAL A 137 5.06 -9.56 -0.89
N ILE A 138 4.97 -10.86 -1.16
CA ILE A 138 3.91 -11.73 -0.70
C ILE A 138 4.49 -12.65 0.37
N ARG A 139 4.10 -12.44 1.63
CA ARG A 139 4.48 -13.28 2.76
C ARG A 139 3.38 -14.30 3.01
N THR A 140 3.75 -15.57 2.97
CA THR A 140 2.82 -16.70 3.05
C THR A 140 3.32 -17.73 4.09
N PRO A 141 2.45 -18.63 4.57
CA PRO A 141 2.88 -19.81 5.30
C PRO A 141 3.82 -20.69 4.46
N ASP A 142 4.87 -21.24 5.08
CA ASP A 142 5.80 -22.20 4.50
C ASP A 142 5.56 -23.59 5.11
N LEU A 143 4.63 -24.33 4.52
CA LEU A 143 4.25 -25.65 5.03
C LEU A 143 5.34 -26.70 4.81
N ASN A 144 6.23 -26.50 3.83
CA ASN A 144 7.36 -27.38 3.58
C ASN A 144 8.41 -27.24 4.69
N ALA A 145 8.74 -26.00 5.05
CA ALA A 145 9.58 -25.67 6.21
C ALA A 145 9.02 -26.32 7.48
N LEU A 146 7.72 -26.16 7.73
CA LEU A 146 7.05 -26.70 8.92
C LEU A 146 7.06 -28.23 8.95
N ALA A 147 6.78 -28.88 7.81
CA ALA A 147 6.79 -30.34 7.71
C ALA A 147 8.18 -30.93 7.96
N ARG A 148 9.23 -30.25 7.46
CA ARG A 148 10.62 -30.71 7.50
C ARG A 148 11.43 -30.19 8.68
N ARG A 149 10.87 -29.28 9.50
CA ARG A 149 11.56 -28.58 10.60
C ARG A 149 12.76 -27.76 10.10
N GLN A 150 12.56 -27.06 9.00
CA GLN A 150 13.61 -26.28 8.33
C GLN A 150 13.22 -24.81 8.30
N GLY A 151 13.82 -24.01 9.18
CA GLY A 151 13.55 -22.57 9.23
C GLY A 151 12.18 -22.19 9.79
N PRO A 152 11.78 -20.91 9.65
CA PRO A 152 10.46 -20.44 10.08
C PRO A 152 9.35 -21.02 9.18
N GLY A 153 8.16 -21.24 9.74
CA GLY A 153 6.95 -21.64 9.02
C GLY A 153 6.34 -20.52 8.17
N ARG A 154 7.12 -19.48 7.84
CA ARG A 154 6.77 -18.42 6.90
C ARG A 154 7.90 -18.16 5.94
N CYS A 155 7.50 -17.82 4.73
CA CYS A 155 8.41 -17.37 3.69
C CYS A 155 7.80 -16.19 2.92
N ALA A 156 8.56 -15.66 1.99
CA ALA A 156 8.27 -14.53 1.15
C ALA A 156 8.60 -14.85 -0.32
N TYR A 157 7.67 -14.49 -1.18
CA TYR A 157 7.94 -14.23 -2.59
C TYR A 157 8.16 -12.74 -2.76
N ARG A 158 9.29 -12.35 -3.34
CA ARG A 158 9.63 -10.96 -3.63
C ARG A 158 9.71 -10.76 -5.13
N TYR A 159 9.06 -9.70 -5.60
CA TYR A 159 9.09 -9.24 -6.96
C TYR A 159 9.66 -7.83 -7.00
N GLU A 160 10.61 -7.59 -7.88
CA GLU A 160 11.09 -6.25 -8.21
C GLU A 160 10.25 -5.71 -9.36
N LEU A 161 9.81 -4.46 -9.22
CA LEU A 161 8.87 -3.82 -10.12
C LEU A 161 9.45 -2.55 -10.69
N SER A 162 9.08 -2.27 -11.94
CA SER A 162 9.17 -0.94 -12.53
C SER A 162 7.87 -0.63 -13.24
N GLY A 163 7.51 0.64 -13.32
CA GLY A 163 6.38 1.07 -14.12
C GLY A 163 6.48 2.50 -14.57
N VAL A 164 5.60 2.85 -15.50
CA VAL A 164 5.48 4.16 -16.12
C VAL A 164 4.02 4.58 -16.02
N GLU A 165 3.80 5.85 -15.69
CA GLU A 165 2.49 6.47 -15.66
C GLU A 165 1.83 6.39 -17.05
N VAL A 166 0.52 6.18 -17.05
CA VAL A 166 -0.30 6.15 -18.27
C VAL A 166 -1.53 7.03 -18.07
N GLU A 167 -1.74 7.96 -19.00
CA GLU A 167 -2.89 8.88 -18.97
C GLU A 167 -4.21 8.18 -19.31
N ASP A 168 -4.15 7.16 -20.18
CA ASP A 168 -5.30 6.37 -20.62
C ASP A 168 -5.00 4.87 -20.52
N LEU A 169 -5.81 4.13 -19.76
CA LEU A 169 -5.79 2.68 -19.81
C LEU A 169 -6.48 2.22 -21.10
N PRO A 170 -5.89 1.31 -21.90
CA PRO A 170 -6.65 0.63 -22.93
C PRO A 170 -7.78 -0.14 -22.24
N THR A 171 -9.02 0.30 -22.48
CA THR A 171 -10.24 -0.28 -21.93
C THR A 171 -10.45 -1.68 -22.52
N VAL A 172 -9.77 -2.68 -21.97
CA VAL A 172 -10.10 -4.08 -22.25
C VAL A 172 -11.35 -4.42 -21.45
N GLY A 173 -12.53 -4.18 -22.04
CA GLY A 173 -13.83 -4.56 -21.46
C GLY A 173 -14.69 -3.45 -20.87
N GLY A 174 -14.37 -2.17 -21.10
CA GLY A 174 -15.32 -1.06 -20.89
C GLY A 174 -15.67 -0.67 -19.44
N GLU A 175 -15.13 -1.35 -18.43
CA GLU A 175 -15.41 -1.01 -17.03
C GLU A 175 -14.15 -0.47 -16.35
N LYS A 176 -14.18 0.82 -15.99
CA LYS A 176 -13.20 1.42 -15.08
C LYS A 176 -13.30 0.67 -13.75
N PRO A 177 -12.20 0.12 -13.18
CA PRO A 177 -12.25 -0.44 -11.83
C PRO A 177 -12.73 0.66 -10.87
N GLY A 178 -13.91 0.45 -10.30
CA GLY A 178 -14.69 1.49 -9.63
C GLY A 178 -13.89 2.26 -8.59
N VAL A 179 -14.02 3.59 -8.68
CA VAL A 179 -13.88 4.52 -7.54
C VAL A 179 -14.61 3.89 -6.36
N LEU A 180 -13.91 3.67 -5.26
CA LEU A 180 -14.56 3.18 -4.04
C LEU A 180 -15.65 4.18 -3.66
N PRO A 181 -16.90 3.76 -3.40
CA PRO A 181 -17.89 4.64 -2.79
C PRO A 181 -17.30 5.11 -1.46
N ALA A 182 -17.25 6.42 -1.25
CA ALA A 182 -16.64 7.04 -0.06
C ALA A 182 -17.41 6.77 1.26
N ASP A 183 -18.27 5.75 1.34
CA ASP A 183 -19.24 5.65 2.44
C ASP A 183 -19.66 4.21 2.81
N THR A 184 -18.70 3.36 3.20
CA THR A 184 -18.99 2.16 4.02
C THR A 184 -18.58 2.29 5.48
N ALA A 185 -18.37 3.53 5.95
CA ALA A 185 -18.18 3.82 7.37
C ALA A 185 -19.49 4.32 8.01
N ARG A 186 -20.48 3.43 8.18
CA ARG A 186 -21.54 3.55 9.20
C ARG A 186 -22.35 2.25 9.29
N ARG A 187 -22.07 1.48 10.34
CA ARG A 187 -23.06 0.68 11.06
C ARG A 187 -22.97 1.07 12.53
#